data_AF-A0A8C6GQU3-F1
#
_entry.id   AF-A0A8C6GQU3-F1
#
_cell.length_a   1.000
_cell.length_b   1.000
_cell.length_c   1.000
_cell.angle_alpha   90.00
_cell.angle_beta   90.00
_cell.angle_gamma   90.00
#
_symmetry.space_group_name_H-M   'P 1'
#
loop_
_entity.id
_entity.type
_entity.pdbx_description
1 polymer ?
#
loop_
_entity_poly.entity_id
_entity_poly.type
_entity_poly.pdbx_seq_one_letter_code
_entity_poly.pdbx_strand_id
1 'polypeptide(L)'
;MWPLAAALLLGSCCCGSAQLLFSNVNSIEFTSCNETVVIPCIVRNVEAQSTEEMFVKWKLNKSYIFIYDGNKNSSTTDQNFTSAKISVSDLVNGIASLKMDKRDAVVGNYTCEVTELSREGKTVIELKNRTAFNTDQGSACSYEEEKGGCKLVSWFSPNEKILIVIFPILAILLFWGKFGILTLKYKSSHTNKRIILLLVAGLVLTVIVVVGAILLIPGEKPVKNASGLGLIVISTGILILLQYNVFMTAFGMTSFTIAILITQVLGYVLALVGLCLCIMACEPVHGPLLISGLGIIALAELLGLVYMKFVASNQRTIQPPRNR
;
A
#
# COMPACT_ATOMS: atom_id res chain seq x y z
N MET A 1 -35.82 -18.82 73.29
CA MET A 1 -36.37 -18.81 71.90
C MET A 1 -35.60 -17.82 71.02
N TRP A 2 -34.27 -17.92 70.93
CA TRP A 2 -33.45 -16.99 70.14
C TRP A 2 -32.24 -17.55 69.35
N PRO A 3 -31.89 -18.86 69.38
CA PRO A 3 -30.82 -19.34 68.50
C PRO A 3 -31.32 -19.80 67.12
N LEU A 4 -32.62 -20.12 66.96
CA LEU A 4 -33.19 -20.56 65.68
C LEU A 4 -33.44 -19.42 64.69
N ALA A 5 -33.68 -18.20 65.19
CA ALA A 5 -33.85 -17.02 64.33
C ALA A 5 -32.53 -16.54 63.71
N ALA A 6 -31.40 -16.71 64.40
CA ALA A 6 -30.08 -16.34 63.90
C ALA A 6 -29.57 -17.30 62.82
N ALA A 7 -29.88 -18.60 62.92
CA ALA A 7 -29.52 -19.60 61.91
C ALA A 7 -30.32 -19.42 60.60
N LEU A 8 -31.56 -18.96 60.67
CA LEU A 8 -32.39 -18.64 59.50
C LEU A 8 -31.94 -17.36 58.77
N LEU A 9 -31.29 -16.41 59.45
CA LEU A 9 -30.77 -15.18 58.84
C LEU A 9 -29.38 -15.36 58.18
N LEU A 10 -28.61 -16.38 58.56
CA LEU A 10 -27.29 -16.66 57.97
C LEU A 10 -27.33 -17.58 56.73
N GLY A 11 -28.49 -18.18 56.42
CA GLY A 11 -28.68 -19.03 55.23
C GLY A 11 -29.07 -18.29 53.95
N SER A 12 -29.31 -16.98 54.00
CA SER A 12 -29.89 -16.20 52.88
C SER A 12 -28.89 -15.35 52.10
N CYS A 13 -27.58 -15.56 52.25
CA CYS A 13 -26.58 -14.65 51.67
C CYS A 13 -25.63 -15.31 50.66
N CYS A 14 -26.15 -16.22 49.83
CA CYS A 14 -25.46 -16.70 48.62
C CYS A 14 -26.23 -16.30 47.35
N CYS A 15 -26.62 -15.02 47.24
CA CYS A 15 -26.93 -14.44 45.93
C CYS A 15 -25.60 -14.09 45.24
N GLY A 16 -24.90 -15.11 44.74
CA GLY A 16 -23.84 -14.88 43.76
C GLY A 16 -24.49 -14.46 42.45
N SER A 17 -24.54 -13.17 42.16
CA SER A 17 -24.92 -12.69 40.83
C SER A 17 -23.93 -13.26 39.81
N ALA A 18 -24.36 -14.26 39.04
CA ALA A 18 -23.58 -14.79 37.94
C ALA A 18 -23.34 -13.66 36.92
N GLN A 19 -22.07 -13.27 36.72
CA GLN A 19 -21.68 -12.24 35.76
C GLN A 19 -21.43 -12.86 34.38
N LEU A 20 -21.58 -12.05 33.33
CA LEU A 20 -21.22 -12.46 31.97
C LEU A 20 -19.70 -12.49 31.80
N LEU A 21 -19.20 -13.54 31.15
CA LEU A 21 -17.78 -13.76 30.87
C LEU A 21 -17.47 -13.41 29.42
N PHE A 22 -16.54 -12.48 29.20
CA PHE A 22 -16.15 -12.02 27.87
C PHE A 22 -14.86 -12.67 27.40
N SER A 23 -14.69 -12.80 26.07
CA SER A 23 -13.39 -13.14 25.50
C SER A 23 -12.38 -12.01 25.71
N ASN A 24 -11.14 -12.37 26.00
CA ASN A 24 -10.07 -11.42 26.25
C ASN A 24 -9.54 -10.87 24.91
N VAL A 25 -9.97 -9.67 24.54
CA VAL A 25 -9.45 -8.90 23.39
C VAL A 25 -9.19 -7.48 23.86
N ASN A 26 -7.92 -7.09 23.95
CA ASN A 26 -7.53 -5.80 24.53
C ASN A 26 -7.54 -4.67 23.49
N SER A 27 -7.13 -4.96 22.25
CA SER A 27 -7.06 -3.97 21.19
C SER A 27 -7.23 -4.59 19.81
N ILE A 28 -7.73 -3.78 18.87
CA ILE A 28 -7.80 -4.14 17.46
C ILE A 28 -7.22 -3.01 16.61
N GLU A 29 -6.61 -3.39 15.49
CA GLU A 29 -6.04 -2.45 14.54
C GLU A 29 -6.87 -2.40 13.27
N PHE A 30 -7.13 -1.20 12.77
CA PHE A 30 -7.67 -0.98 11.43
C PHE A 30 -6.71 -0.12 10.60
N THR A 31 -6.80 -0.26 9.28
CA THR A 31 -5.95 0.45 8.33
C THR A 31 -6.78 1.37 7.43
N SER A 32 -6.08 2.19 6.64
CA SER A 32 -6.72 2.96 5.57
C SER A 32 -7.47 2.10 4.55
N CYS A 33 -7.17 0.80 4.48
CA CYS A 33 -7.72 -0.16 3.53
C CYS A 33 -9.03 -0.79 3.97
N ASN A 34 -9.34 -0.75 5.27
CA ASN A 34 -10.52 -1.42 5.77
C ASN A 34 -11.75 -0.60 5.35
N GLU A 35 -12.69 -1.21 4.63
CA GLU A 35 -13.97 -0.56 4.33
C GLU A 35 -14.86 -0.52 5.58
N THR A 36 -14.85 -1.60 6.35
CA THR A 36 -15.59 -1.75 7.59
C THR A 36 -14.69 -2.14 8.74
N VAL A 37 -14.99 -1.65 9.93
CA VAL A 37 -14.32 -2.00 11.19
C VAL A 37 -15.27 -2.88 12.00
N VAL A 38 -14.74 -3.98 12.55
CA VAL A 38 -15.47 -4.88 13.45
C VAL A 38 -14.78 -4.90 14.80
N ILE A 39 -15.45 -4.39 15.83
CA ILE A 39 -14.97 -4.41 17.22
C ILE A 39 -15.56 -5.65 17.90
N PRO A 40 -14.74 -6.65 18.24
CA PRO A 40 -15.24 -7.91 18.77
C PRO A 40 -15.77 -7.71 20.19
N CYS A 41 -16.96 -8.24 20.43
CA CYS A 41 -17.52 -8.43 21.77
C CYS A 41 -18.17 -9.81 21.80
N ILE A 42 -17.54 -10.74 22.52
CA ILE A 42 -17.91 -12.15 22.53
C ILE A 42 -18.12 -12.57 23.98
N VAL A 43 -19.34 -12.95 24.32
CA VAL A 43 -19.77 -13.49 25.61
C VAL A 43 -19.72 -15.01 25.55
N ARG A 44 -19.08 -15.66 26.51
CA ARG A 44 -18.79 -17.11 26.49
C ARG A 44 -19.86 -17.98 27.14
N ASN A 45 -20.62 -17.40 28.06
CA ASN A 45 -21.56 -18.14 28.92
C ASN A 45 -23.01 -17.65 28.72
N VAL A 46 -23.42 -17.34 27.49
CA VAL A 46 -24.82 -16.97 27.18
C VAL A 46 -25.75 -18.16 27.38
N GLU A 47 -26.88 -17.94 28.04
CA GLU A 47 -27.93 -18.92 28.29
C GLU A 47 -29.28 -18.52 27.67
N ALA A 48 -29.41 -17.29 27.18
CA ALA A 48 -30.61 -16.76 26.55
C ALA A 48 -31.08 -17.61 25.37
N GLN A 49 -32.39 -17.86 25.34
CA GLN A 49 -33.03 -18.60 24.27
C GLN A 49 -33.61 -17.68 23.19
N SER A 50 -33.78 -16.40 23.52
CA SER A 50 -34.33 -15.38 22.64
C SER A 50 -33.49 -14.11 22.65
N THR A 51 -33.41 -13.44 21.51
CA THR A 51 -32.81 -12.09 21.40
C THR A 51 -33.61 -11.02 22.15
N GLU A 52 -34.86 -11.31 22.53
CA GLU A 52 -35.71 -10.39 23.31
C GLU A 52 -35.19 -10.18 24.73
N GLU A 53 -34.44 -11.15 25.25
CA GLU A 53 -33.86 -11.15 26.59
C GLU A 53 -32.50 -10.42 26.65
N MET A 54 -32.03 -9.96 25.48
CA MET A 54 -30.72 -9.36 25.28
C MET A 54 -30.82 -7.86 25.12
N PHE A 55 -29.90 -7.17 25.78
CA PHE A 55 -29.80 -5.73 25.69
C PHE A 55 -28.32 -5.34 25.58
N VAL A 56 -27.95 -4.67 24.49
CA VAL A 56 -26.56 -4.40 24.14
C VAL A 56 -26.34 -2.91 23.98
N LYS A 57 -25.29 -2.41 24.61
CA LYS A 57 -24.87 -1.00 24.52
C LYS A 57 -23.40 -0.93 24.16
N TRP A 58 -23.10 -0.07 23.19
CA TRP A 58 -21.75 0.30 22.84
C TRP A 58 -21.50 1.76 23.18
N LYS A 59 -20.36 2.00 23.81
CA LYS A 59 -19.96 3.30 24.32
C LYS A 59 -18.56 3.63 23.85
N LEU A 60 -18.38 4.80 23.29
CA LEU A 60 -17.05 5.35 23.01
C LEU A 60 -16.74 6.40 24.08
N ASN A 61 -15.66 6.19 24.84
CA ASN A 61 -15.30 7.03 25.99
C ASN A 61 -16.43 7.15 27.03
N LYS A 62 -17.27 8.19 26.92
CA LYS A 62 -18.38 8.49 27.85
C LYS A 62 -19.76 8.52 27.18
N SER A 63 -19.86 8.50 25.85
CA SER A 63 -21.13 8.58 25.13
C SER A 63 -21.53 7.24 24.54
N TYR A 64 -22.83 6.91 24.60
CA TYR A 64 -23.39 5.75 23.91
C TYR A 64 -23.48 6.04 22.42
N ILE A 65 -22.90 5.16 21.60
CA ILE A 65 -22.85 5.30 20.14
C ILE A 65 -23.84 4.36 19.44
N PHE A 66 -24.20 3.26 20.12
CA PHE A 66 -25.13 2.27 19.62
C PHE A 66 -25.81 1.57 20.80
N ILE A 67 -27.12 1.36 20.69
CA ILE A 67 -27.94 0.64 21.68
C ILE A 67 -28.88 -0.29 20.92
N TYR A 68 -28.99 -1.54 21.36
CA TYR A 68 -29.99 -2.49 20.89
C TYR A 68 -30.85 -2.95 22.07
N ASP A 69 -32.17 -2.82 21.90
CA ASP A 69 -33.19 -3.25 22.85
C ASP A 69 -33.94 -4.46 22.29
N GLY A 70 -33.66 -5.65 22.83
CA GLY A 70 -34.25 -6.90 22.40
C GLY A 70 -35.76 -6.93 22.56
N ASN A 71 -36.30 -6.40 23.66
CA ASN A 71 -37.74 -6.40 23.93
C ASN A 71 -38.52 -5.56 22.90
N LYS A 72 -37.89 -4.52 22.34
CA LYS A 72 -38.48 -3.71 21.26
C LYS A 72 -38.06 -4.14 19.87
N ASN A 73 -37.12 -5.09 19.78
CA ASN A 73 -36.42 -5.47 18.57
C ASN A 73 -35.97 -4.25 17.74
N SER A 74 -35.35 -3.27 18.42
CA SER A 74 -35.00 -1.98 17.83
C SER A 74 -33.59 -1.55 18.22
N SER A 75 -32.88 -0.95 17.27
CA SER A 75 -31.58 -0.34 17.49
C SER A 75 -31.65 1.18 17.40
N THR A 76 -30.86 1.85 18.23
CA THR A 76 -30.67 3.31 18.24
C THR A 76 -29.19 3.61 18.05
N THR A 77 -28.88 4.48 17.10
CA THR A 77 -27.52 4.94 16.77
C THR A 77 -27.37 6.42 17.05
N ASP A 78 -26.16 6.82 17.45
CA ASP A 78 -25.79 8.23 17.52
C ASP A 78 -25.63 8.83 16.11
N GLN A 79 -25.88 10.13 15.97
CA GLN A 79 -25.81 10.83 14.67
C GLN A 79 -24.41 10.78 14.03
N ASN A 80 -23.36 10.64 14.82
CA ASN A 80 -21.99 10.53 14.31
C ASN A 80 -21.60 9.08 13.95
N PHE A 81 -22.46 8.10 14.26
CA PHE A 81 -22.20 6.66 14.11
C PHE A 81 -23.34 5.97 13.35
N THR A 82 -23.85 6.61 12.29
CA THR A 82 -25.02 6.13 11.54
C THR A 82 -24.86 4.74 10.92
N SER A 83 -23.62 4.34 10.59
CA SER A 83 -23.33 3.02 10.00
C SER A 83 -23.18 1.90 11.03
N ALA A 84 -23.19 2.21 12.32
CA ALA A 84 -22.98 1.24 13.39
C ALA A 84 -24.14 0.25 13.50
N LYS A 85 -23.81 -1.05 13.49
CA LYS A 85 -24.77 -2.15 13.59
C LYS A 85 -24.15 -3.38 14.26
N ILE A 86 -25.01 -4.26 14.76
CA ILE A 86 -24.65 -5.58 15.27
C ILE A 86 -25.40 -6.66 14.48
N SER A 87 -24.93 -7.89 14.57
CA SER A 87 -25.65 -9.05 14.03
C SER A 87 -26.61 -9.60 15.09
N VAL A 88 -27.88 -9.20 15.02
CA VAL A 88 -28.90 -9.56 16.03
C VAL A 88 -29.07 -11.07 16.17
N SER A 89 -29.03 -11.81 15.06
CA SER A 89 -29.12 -13.27 15.05
C SER A 89 -28.00 -13.96 15.81
N ASP A 90 -26.84 -13.31 15.94
CA ASP A 90 -25.66 -13.91 16.55
C ASP A 90 -25.57 -13.60 18.06
N LEU A 91 -26.49 -12.79 18.60
CA LEU A 91 -26.55 -12.47 20.03
C LEU A 91 -26.84 -13.68 20.91
N VAL A 92 -27.70 -14.60 20.46
CA VAL A 92 -27.96 -15.87 21.16
C VAL A 92 -26.73 -16.78 21.18
N ASN A 93 -25.78 -16.57 20.26
CA ASN A 93 -24.48 -17.23 20.24
C ASN A 93 -23.40 -16.45 21.01
N GLY A 94 -23.79 -15.38 21.71
CA GLY A 94 -22.89 -14.51 22.48
C GLY A 94 -22.06 -13.54 21.64
N ILE A 95 -22.38 -13.32 20.37
CA ILE A 95 -21.64 -12.38 19.52
C ILE A 95 -22.36 -11.03 19.48
N ALA A 96 -21.88 -10.09 20.29
CA ALA A 96 -22.37 -8.71 20.37
C ALA A 96 -21.43 -7.71 19.65
N SER A 97 -20.69 -8.19 18.65
CA SER A 97 -19.63 -7.43 17.98
C SER A 97 -20.19 -6.25 17.18
N LEU A 98 -19.55 -5.08 17.31
CA LEU A 98 -19.96 -3.85 16.64
C LEU A 98 -19.32 -3.77 15.26
N LYS A 99 -20.13 -3.60 14.22
CA LYS A 99 -19.68 -3.37 12.85
C LYS A 99 -20.06 -1.96 12.42
N MET A 100 -19.12 -1.20 11.89
CA MET A 100 -19.36 0.13 11.36
C MET A 100 -18.50 0.40 10.12
N ASP A 101 -18.89 1.38 9.31
CA ASP A 101 -18.05 1.85 8.22
C ASP A 101 -16.82 2.56 8.78
N LYS A 102 -15.70 2.48 8.08
CA LYS A 102 -14.45 3.13 8.50
C LYS A 102 -14.60 4.64 8.74
N ARG A 103 -15.48 5.32 8.00
CA ARG A 103 -15.74 6.77 8.15
C ARG A 103 -16.26 7.15 9.54
N ASP A 104 -16.98 6.24 10.19
CA ASP A 104 -17.57 6.45 11.51
C ASP A 104 -16.65 5.86 12.60
N ALA A 105 -15.60 5.12 12.23
CA ALA A 105 -14.67 4.48 13.15
C ALA A 105 -13.65 5.50 13.70
N VAL A 106 -13.85 5.89 14.95
CA VAL A 106 -12.97 6.83 15.68
C VAL A 106 -12.00 6.06 16.56
N VAL A 107 -10.71 6.41 16.54
CA VAL A 107 -9.68 5.81 17.43
C VAL A 107 -10.02 6.10 18.89
N GLY A 108 -9.96 5.08 19.75
CA GLY A 108 -10.24 5.24 21.17
C GLY A 108 -10.73 3.97 21.86
N ASN A 109 -11.22 4.14 23.08
CA ASN A 109 -11.67 3.04 23.93
C ASN A 109 -13.17 2.81 23.78
N TYR A 110 -13.51 1.65 23.22
CA TYR A 110 -14.89 1.20 23.06
C TYR A 110 -15.25 0.24 24.18
N THR A 111 -16.31 0.55 24.91
CA THR A 111 -16.88 -0.32 25.93
C THR A 111 -18.11 -1.01 25.36
N CYS A 112 -18.10 -2.34 25.41
CA CYS A 112 -19.26 -3.17 25.17
C CYS A 112 -19.92 -3.50 26.50
N GLU A 113 -21.20 -3.17 26.67
CA GLU A 113 -22.01 -3.53 27.83
C GLU A 113 -23.13 -4.46 27.33
N VAL A 114 -23.21 -5.67 27.89
CA VAL A 114 -24.23 -6.66 27.56
C VAL A 114 -25.01 -6.99 28.83
N THR A 115 -26.33 -6.95 28.70
CA THR A 115 -27.27 -7.40 29.72
C THR A 115 -28.09 -8.54 29.15
N GLU A 116 -28.16 -9.62 29.92
CA GLU A 116 -28.96 -10.81 29.63
C GLU A 116 -29.86 -11.05 30.85
N LEU A 117 -31.16 -10.80 30.70
CA LEU A 117 -32.12 -10.81 31.82
C LEU A 117 -31.63 -9.93 33.00
N SER A 118 -31.14 -10.56 34.08
CA SER A 118 -30.58 -9.91 35.27
C SER A 118 -29.05 -9.95 35.36
N ARG A 119 -28.38 -10.59 34.39
CA ARG A 119 -26.92 -10.71 34.35
C ARG A 119 -26.37 -9.58 33.51
N GLU A 120 -25.36 -8.91 34.02
CA GLU A 120 -24.68 -7.81 33.33
C GLU A 120 -23.19 -8.11 33.23
N GLY A 121 -22.57 -7.59 32.18
CA GLY A 121 -21.13 -7.51 32.11
C GLY A 121 -20.66 -6.55 31.03
N LYS A 122 -19.38 -6.18 31.13
CA LYS A 122 -18.78 -5.23 30.21
C LYS A 122 -17.33 -5.58 29.91
N THR A 123 -16.89 -5.18 28.73
CA THR A 123 -15.49 -5.28 28.30
C THR A 123 -15.08 -4.02 27.54
N VAL A 124 -13.79 -3.69 27.59
CA VAL A 124 -13.23 -2.50 26.91
C VAL A 124 -12.22 -2.97 25.89
N ILE A 125 -12.37 -2.49 24.66
CA ILE A 125 -11.49 -2.77 23.53
C ILE A 125 -10.97 -1.45 22.99
N GLU A 126 -9.65 -1.34 22.86
CA GLU A 126 -8.98 -0.19 22.26
C GLU A 126 -8.92 -0.34 20.73
N LEU A 127 -9.54 0.59 20.01
CA LEU A 127 -9.45 0.64 18.55
C LEU A 127 -8.27 1.54 18.15
N LYS A 128 -7.25 0.95 17.52
CA LYS A 128 -6.06 1.63 17.03
C LYS A 128 -6.11 1.75 15.51
N ASN A 129 -5.69 2.89 14.99
CA ASN A 129 -5.42 3.03 13.56
C ASN A 129 -3.92 2.83 13.33
N ARG A 130 -3.55 1.85 12.50
CA ARG A 130 -2.16 1.55 12.15
C ARG A 130 -1.44 2.71 11.45
N THR A 131 -2.19 3.68 10.93
CA THR A 131 -1.68 4.81 10.12
C THR A 131 -1.92 6.19 10.71
N ALA A 132 -2.72 6.34 11.77
CA ALA A 132 -2.92 7.64 12.41
C ALA A 132 -2.07 7.73 13.68
N PHE A 133 -0.96 8.44 13.56
CA PHE A 133 -0.29 9.01 14.72
C PHE A 133 -1.14 10.21 15.20
N ASN A 134 -1.47 10.24 16.49
CA ASN A 134 -2.09 11.39 17.14
C ASN A 134 -1.26 12.64 16.85
N THR A 135 -1.82 13.56 16.08
CA THR A 135 -1.15 14.81 15.71
C THR A 135 -1.35 15.85 16.81
N ASP A 136 -1.01 15.50 18.05
CA ASP A 136 -1.02 16.43 19.19
C ASP A 136 0.24 16.26 20.05
N GLN A 137 1.41 16.08 19.43
CA GLN A 137 2.66 16.50 20.03
C GLN A 137 3.75 16.51 18.94
N GLY A 138 4.34 17.68 18.70
CA GLY A 138 5.54 17.77 17.87
C GLY A 138 6.66 16.91 18.47
N SER A 139 7.03 15.86 17.76
CA SER A 139 8.17 15.02 18.11
C SER A 139 8.85 14.60 16.81
N ALA A 140 10.01 15.22 16.57
CA ALA A 140 10.99 14.72 15.63
C ALA A 140 11.37 13.29 16.06
N CYS A 141 11.37 12.34 15.12
CA CYS A 141 11.94 11.02 15.38
C CYS A 141 13.46 11.17 15.53
N SER A 142 13.92 11.34 16.77
CA SER A 142 15.31 11.09 17.15
C SER A 142 15.56 9.59 17.17
N TYR A 143 16.68 9.19 16.57
CA TYR A 143 17.20 7.83 16.67
C TYR A 143 17.46 7.49 18.13
N GLU A 144 16.63 6.62 18.70
CA GLU A 144 17.00 5.83 19.87
C GLU A 144 16.47 4.41 19.71
N GLU A 145 17.39 3.47 19.93
CA GLU A 145 17.26 2.05 19.71
C GLU A 145 16.73 1.40 21.00
N GLU A 146 15.41 1.21 21.13
CA GLU A 146 14.88 0.09 21.94
C GLU A 146 13.42 -0.24 21.59
N LYS A 147 13.22 -1.49 21.17
CA LYS A 147 11.97 -2.28 21.12
C LYS A 147 10.64 -1.52 20.93
N GLY A 148 10.31 -1.23 19.67
CA GLY A 148 8.95 -0.85 19.28
C GLY A 148 8.89 0.06 18.07
N GLY A 149 9.55 -0.31 16.96
CA GLY A 149 9.67 0.55 15.78
C GLY A 149 8.34 0.84 15.11
N CYS A 150 8.06 2.14 14.90
CA CYS A 150 6.99 2.64 14.03
C CYS A 150 7.14 2.05 12.62
N LYS A 151 6.33 1.05 12.29
CA LYS A 151 6.30 0.46 10.94
C LYS A 151 5.30 1.23 10.08
N LEU A 152 5.73 2.40 9.56
CA LEU A 152 5.05 3.06 8.45
C LEU A 152 4.97 2.04 7.30
N VAL A 153 3.76 1.77 6.78
CA VAL A 153 3.54 0.81 5.68
C VAL A 153 4.25 1.34 4.43
N SER A 154 5.51 0.97 4.27
CA SER A 154 6.30 1.26 3.09
C SER A 154 5.79 0.39 1.95
N TRP A 155 5.33 1.01 0.86
CA TRP A 155 4.80 0.31 -0.32
C TRP A 155 5.80 -0.67 -0.97
N PHE A 156 7.10 -0.47 -0.74
CA PHE A 156 8.14 -1.35 -1.25
C PHE A 156 9.16 -1.55 -0.14
N SER A 157 9.73 -2.75 -0.08
CA SER A 157 10.91 -3.01 0.73
C SER A 157 12.08 -2.12 0.28
N PRO A 158 13.04 -1.80 1.16
CA PRO A 158 14.20 -0.99 0.80
C PRO A 158 14.95 -1.53 -0.44
N ASN A 159 15.07 -2.86 -0.53
CA ASN A 159 15.73 -3.54 -1.65
C ASN A 159 14.97 -3.31 -2.98
N GLU A 160 13.64 -3.41 -2.96
CA GLU A 160 12.80 -3.15 -4.11
C GLU A 160 12.88 -1.69 -4.57
N LYS A 161 12.91 -0.73 -3.62
CA LYS A 161 13.09 0.69 -3.96
C LYS A 161 14.43 0.94 -4.65
N ILE A 162 15.51 0.31 -4.19
CA ILE A 162 16.82 0.42 -4.83
C ILE A 162 16.75 -0.10 -6.27
N LEU A 163 16.08 -1.23 -6.51
CA LEU A 163 15.91 -1.78 -7.86
C LEU A 163 15.08 -0.87 -8.78
N ILE A 164 13.98 -0.30 -8.28
CA ILE A 164 13.12 0.63 -9.02
C ILE A 164 13.91 1.88 -9.44
N VAL A 165 14.87 2.34 -8.64
CA VAL A 165 15.70 3.51 -8.95
C VAL A 165 16.88 3.15 -9.85
N ILE A 166 17.54 2.01 -9.62
CA ILE A 166 18.77 1.65 -10.35
C ILE A 166 18.50 1.27 -11.81
N PHE A 167 17.39 0.57 -12.10
CA PHE A 167 17.10 0.12 -13.48
C PHE A 167 16.88 1.30 -14.45
N PRO A 168 16.06 2.32 -14.13
CA PRO A 168 15.93 3.52 -14.98
C PRO A 168 17.23 4.30 -15.13
N ILE A 169 18.03 4.45 -14.07
CA ILE A 169 19.32 5.13 -14.14
C ILE A 169 20.26 4.38 -15.09
N LEU A 170 20.34 3.05 -14.96
CA LEU A 170 21.13 2.21 -15.85
C LEU A 170 20.67 2.34 -17.31
N ALA A 171 19.36 2.30 -17.55
CA ALA A 171 18.78 2.48 -18.89
C ALA A 171 19.16 3.83 -19.51
N ILE A 172 19.14 4.91 -18.73
CA ILE A 172 19.60 6.25 -19.16
C ILE A 172 21.09 6.23 -19.52
N LEU A 173 21.94 5.65 -18.67
CA LEU A 173 23.38 5.60 -18.93
C LEU A 173 23.68 4.82 -20.22
N LEU A 174 22.96 3.72 -20.45
CA LEU A 174 23.06 2.93 -21.68
C LEU A 174 22.60 3.72 -22.91
N PHE A 175 21.53 4.51 -22.80
CA PHE A 175 21.07 5.43 -23.85
C PHE A 175 22.14 6.49 -24.19
N TRP A 176 22.77 7.12 -23.20
CA TRP A 176 23.86 8.07 -23.46
C TRP A 176 25.06 7.40 -24.10
N GLY A 177 25.38 6.16 -23.73
CA GLY A 177 26.43 5.37 -24.40
C GLY A 177 26.14 5.15 -25.89
N LYS A 178 24.89 4.80 -26.22
CA LYS A 178 24.41 4.64 -27.60
C LYS A 178 24.52 5.95 -28.39
N PHE A 179 24.07 7.04 -27.78
CA PHE A 179 24.16 8.38 -28.37
C PHE A 179 25.62 8.81 -28.59
N GLY A 180 26.52 8.50 -27.66
CA GLY A 180 27.96 8.74 -27.79
C GLY A 180 28.56 8.04 -29.02
N ILE A 181 28.22 6.77 -29.26
CA ILE A 181 28.66 6.04 -30.46
C ILE A 181 28.12 6.68 -31.74
N LEU A 182 26.85 7.10 -31.73
CA LEU A 182 26.21 7.77 -32.88
C LEU A 182 26.94 9.08 -33.23
N THR A 183 27.19 9.95 -32.26
CA THR A 183 27.86 11.24 -32.48
C THR A 183 29.30 11.09 -32.97
N LEU A 184 30.05 10.14 -32.41
CA LEU A 184 31.46 9.94 -32.75
C LEU A 184 31.65 9.40 -34.18
N LYS A 185 30.69 8.63 -34.68
CA LYS A 185 30.75 8.01 -36.02
C LYS A 185 30.24 8.93 -37.14
N TYR A 186 29.24 9.77 -36.88
CA TYR A 186 28.55 10.56 -37.91
C TYR A 186 28.89 12.05 -37.89
N LYS A 187 30.12 12.41 -37.48
CA LYS A 187 30.62 13.79 -37.29
C LYS A 187 30.47 14.73 -38.51
N SER A 188 30.04 14.28 -39.70
CA SER A 188 30.30 15.05 -40.92
C SER A 188 29.30 15.02 -42.11
N SER A 189 28.00 14.67 -42.03
CA SER A 189 27.20 14.85 -43.28
C SER A 189 25.75 15.29 -43.31
N HIS A 190 24.80 15.02 -42.39
CA HIS A 190 23.42 15.49 -42.71
C HIS A 190 22.35 15.67 -41.62
N THR A 191 22.61 15.41 -40.33
CA THR A 191 21.52 15.27 -39.32
C THR A 191 21.65 16.14 -38.05
N ASN A 192 22.22 17.34 -38.15
CA ASN A 192 22.40 18.23 -36.98
C ASN A 192 21.09 18.49 -36.20
N LYS A 193 19.96 18.78 -36.87
CA LYS A 193 18.69 19.09 -36.18
C LYS A 193 18.14 17.91 -35.36
N ARG A 194 18.17 16.69 -35.91
CA ARG A 194 17.67 15.48 -35.22
C ARG A 194 18.58 15.08 -34.06
N ILE A 195 19.90 15.21 -34.23
CA ILE A 195 20.87 14.92 -33.17
C ILE A 195 20.72 15.92 -32.01
N ILE A 196 20.55 17.21 -32.30
CA ILE A 196 20.28 18.24 -31.28
C ILE A 196 18.98 17.94 -30.54
N LEU A 197 17.91 17.56 -31.25
CA LEU A 197 16.63 17.18 -30.63
C LEU A 197 16.78 15.99 -29.69
N LEU A 198 17.51 14.95 -30.10
CA LEU A 198 17.78 13.77 -29.27
C LEU A 198 18.59 14.11 -28.01
N LEU A 199 19.56 15.01 -28.12
CA LEU A 199 20.35 15.48 -26.99
C LEU A 199 19.49 16.25 -25.98
N VAL A 200 18.69 17.22 -26.46
CA VAL A 200 17.80 18.02 -25.61
C VAL A 200 16.76 17.13 -24.93
N ALA A 201 16.08 16.26 -25.70
CA ALA A 201 15.08 15.34 -25.15
C ALA A 201 15.69 14.35 -24.16
N GLY A 202 16.88 13.82 -24.45
CA GLY A 202 17.63 12.94 -23.54
C GLY A 202 17.98 13.62 -22.21
N LEU A 203 18.38 14.89 -22.25
CA LEU A 203 18.72 15.67 -21.05
C LEU A 203 17.48 16.01 -20.23
N VAL A 204 16.37 16.38 -20.87
CA VAL A 204 15.08 16.57 -20.17
C VAL A 204 14.66 15.27 -19.49
N LEU A 205 14.82 14.13 -20.18
CA LEU A 205 14.48 12.83 -19.64
C LEU A 205 15.31 12.46 -18.40
N THR A 206 16.61 12.77 -18.39
CA THR A 206 17.44 12.50 -17.21
C THR A 206 16.98 13.31 -16.00
N VAL A 207 16.63 14.58 -16.19
CA VAL A 207 16.09 15.41 -15.12
C VAL A 207 14.79 14.82 -14.57
N ILE A 208 13.87 14.39 -15.45
CA ILE A 208 12.60 13.78 -15.03
C ILE A 208 12.84 12.51 -14.18
N VAL A 209 13.76 11.64 -14.60
CA VAL A 209 14.06 10.40 -13.85
C VAL A 209 14.74 10.70 -12.51
N VAL A 210 15.66 11.67 -12.47
CA VAL A 210 16.31 12.08 -11.22
C VAL A 210 15.28 12.65 -10.24
N VAL A 211 14.37 13.51 -10.71
CA VAL A 211 13.26 14.03 -9.88
C VAL A 211 12.36 12.89 -9.40
N GLY A 212 12.00 11.95 -10.28
CA GLY A 212 11.22 10.77 -9.94
C GLY A 212 11.89 9.90 -8.87
N ALA A 213 13.21 9.70 -8.96
CA ALA A 213 14.00 8.96 -7.99
C ALA A 213 14.05 9.69 -6.63
N ILE A 214 14.25 11.01 -6.62
CA ILE A 214 14.24 11.82 -5.39
C ILE A 214 12.88 11.75 -4.69
N LEU A 215 11.78 11.76 -5.44
CA LEU A 215 10.43 11.63 -4.88
C LEU A 215 10.16 10.23 -4.31
N LEU A 216 10.94 9.22 -4.70
CA LEU A 216 10.86 7.86 -4.18
C LEU A 216 11.67 7.64 -2.88
N ILE A 217 12.67 8.50 -2.63
CA ILE A 217 13.44 8.53 -1.37
C ILE A 217 12.45 8.87 -0.25
N PRO A 218 12.39 8.09 0.85
CA PRO A 218 11.25 8.03 1.76
C PRO A 218 10.86 9.42 2.28
N GLY A 219 9.85 9.99 1.63
CA GLY A 219 9.06 11.07 2.18
C GLY A 219 7.84 10.46 2.83
N GLU A 220 7.48 10.97 4.00
CA GLU A 220 6.40 10.53 4.88
C GLU A 220 4.99 10.47 4.25
N LYS A 221 4.85 10.78 2.95
CA LYS A 221 3.56 10.96 2.26
C LYS A 221 3.39 9.97 1.09
N PRO A 222 2.35 9.12 1.10
CA PRO A 222 2.12 8.11 0.05
C PRO A 222 1.89 8.73 -1.34
N VAL A 223 1.31 9.93 -1.40
CA VAL A 223 1.06 10.68 -2.65
C VAL A 223 2.37 11.01 -3.38
N LYS A 224 3.44 11.32 -2.65
CA LYS A 224 4.76 11.62 -3.25
C LYS A 224 5.38 10.38 -3.87
N ASN A 225 5.28 9.24 -3.21
CA ASN A 225 5.82 7.97 -3.69
C ASN A 225 5.11 7.51 -4.97
N ALA A 226 3.79 7.60 -5.02
CA ALA A 226 3.01 7.27 -6.22
C ALA A 226 3.37 8.19 -7.41
N SER A 227 3.56 9.49 -7.15
CA SER A 227 4.00 10.46 -8.17
C SER A 227 5.41 10.14 -8.69
N GLY A 228 6.36 9.81 -7.81
CA GLY A 228 7.72 9.43 -8.21
C GLY A 228 7.74 8.17 -9.08
N LEU A 229 6.96 7.15 -8.69
CA LEU A 229 6.82 5.91 -9.44
C LEU A 229 6.20 6.15 -10.82
N GLY A 230 5.15 6.98 -10.90
CA GLY A 230 4.52 7.37 -12.15
C GLY A 230 5.48 8.11 -13.09
N LEU A 231 6.26 9.07 -12.56
CA LEU A 231 7.27 9.78 -13.35
C LEU A 231 8.32 8.82 -13.94
N ILE A 232 8.79 7.85 -13.15
CA ILE A 232 9.74 6.83 -13.61
C ILE A 232 9.12 6.02 -14.76
N VAL A 233 7.92 5.48 -14.60
CA VAL A 233 7.31 4.64 -15.65
C VAL A 233 6.98 5.46 -16.90
N ILE A 234 6.42 6.66 -16.77
CA ILE A 234 6.12 7.50 -17.95
C ILE A 234 7.42 7.85 -18.70
N SER A 235 8.50 8.14 -17.97
CA SER A 235 9.79 8.42 -18.57
C SER A 235 10.37 7.24 -19.35
N THR A 236 10.14 5.99 -18.93
CA THR A 236 10.62 4.83 -19.70
C THR A 236 9.89 4.68 -21.03
N GLY A 237 8.61 5.06 -21.11
CA GLY A 237 7.89 5.16 -22.39
C GLY A 237 8.53 6.16 -23.36
N ILE A 238 8.92 7.34 -22.86
CA ILE A 238 9.65 8.35 -23.65
C ILE A 238 11.03 7.83 -24.08
N LEU A 239 11.72 7.10 -23.20
CA LEU A 239 13.02 6.50 -23.51
C LEU A 239 12.92 5.57 -24.73
N ILE A 240 11.89 4.73 -24.81
CA ILE A 240 11.66 3.81 -25.94
C ILE A 240 11.46 4.58 -27.26
N LEU A 241 10.77 5.72 -27.22
CA LEU A 241 10.61 6.56 -28.41
C LEU A 241 11.96 7.16 -28.86
N LEU A 242 12.81 7.57 -27.92
CA LEU A 242 14.16 8.05 -28.22
C LEU A 242 15.06 6.93 -28.76
N GLN A 243 14.94 5.70 -28.24
CA GLN A 243 15.65 4.51 -28.76
C GLN A 243 15.37 4.29 -30.24
N TYR A 244 14.08 4.30 -30.60
CA TYR A 244 13.63 4.11 -31.96
C TYR A 244 14.29 5.13 -32.90
N ASN A 245 14.31 6.41 -32.52
CA ASN A 245 14.95 7.47 -33.30
C ASN A 245 16.46 7.28 -33.44
N VAL A 246 17.15 6.82 -32.38
CA VAL A 246 18.59 6.53 -32.41
C VAL A 246 18.88 5.38 -33.39
N PHE A 247 18.14 4.27 -33.32
CA PHE A 247 18.33 3.13 -34.23
C PHE A 247 18.02 3.49 -35.70
N MET A 248 16.92 4.20 -35.93
CA MET A 248 16.55 4.70 -37.25
C MET A 248 17.64 5.58 -37.87
N THR A 249 18.29 6.41 -37.06
CA THR A 249 19.36 7.30 -37.54
C THR A 249 20.67 6.54 -37.79
N ALA A 250 20.97 5.49 -37.01
CA ALA A 250 22.25 4.80 -37.06
C ALA A 250 22.38 3.78 -38.19
N PHE A 251 21.38 2.89 -38.36
CA PHE A 251 21.48 1.71 -39.22
C PHE A 251 20.20 1.38 -40.00
N GLY A 252 19.10 2.12 -39.77
CA GLY A 252 17.78 1.73 -40.25
C GLY A 252 17.19 0.53 -39.46
N MET A 253 15.97 0.12 -39.80
CA MET A 253 15.25 -0.97 -39.11
C MET A 253 15.77 -2.35 -39.54
N THR A 254 16.68 -2.93 -38.76
CA THR A 254 17.08 -4.33 -38.91
C THR A 254 16.19 -5.25 -38.07
N SER A 255 16.05 -6.52 -38.45
CA SER A 255 15.26 -7.51 -37.69
C SER A 255 15.64 -7.56 -36.20
N PHE A 256 16.95 -7.45 -35.90
CA PHE A 256 17.43 -7.42 -34.51
C PHE A 256 16.98 -6.17 -33.74
N THR A 257 17.04 -4.99 -34.37
CA THR A 257 16.52 -3.75 -33.74
C THR A 257 15.01 -3.81 -33.49
N ILE A 258 14.25 -4.43 -34.40
CA ILE A 258 12.81 -4.64 -34.22
C ILE A 258 12.56 -5.55 -33.00
N ALA A 259 13.31 -6.65 -32.86
CA ALA A 259 13.20 -7.55 -31.71
C ALA A 259 13.49 -6.85 -30.36
N ILE A 260 14.51 -5.98 -30.33
CA ILE A 260 14.81 -5.17 -29.14
C ILE A 260 13.63 -4.26 -28.80
N LEU A 261 13.09 -3.53 -29.79
CA LEU A 261 11.98 -2.60 -29.56
C LEU A 261 10.71 -3.32 -29.07
N ILE A 262 10.38 -4.49 -29.64
CA ILE A 262 9.26 -5.31 -29.17
C ILE A 262 9.48 -5.73 -27.72
N THR A 263 10.69 -6.15 -27.36
CA THR A 263 11.04 -6.54 -25.99
C THR A 263 10.89 -5.37 -25.01
N GLN A 264 11.27 -4.16 -25.42
CA GLN A 264 11.10 -2.94 -24.63
C GLN A 264 9.62 -2.59 -24.43
N VAL A 265 8.80 -2.70 -25.47
CA VAL A 265 7.35 -2.46 -25.38
C VAL A 265 6.70 -3.47 -24.43
N LEU A 266 7.07 -4.75 -24.50
CA LEU A 266 6.59 -5.78 -23.56
C LEU A 266 6.99 -5.45 -22.11
N GLY A 267 8.26 -5.08 -21.88
CA GLY A 267 8.73 -4.65 -20.57
C GLY A 267 7.98 -3.41 -20.05
N TYR A 268 7.66 -2.45 -20.93
CA TYR A 268 6.90 -1.26 -20.58
C TYR A 268 5.44 -1.57 -20.23
N VAL A 269 4.78 -2.47 -20.96
CA VAL A 269 3.43 -2.93 -20.61
C VAL A 269 3.42 -3.59 -19.24
N LEU A 270 4.40 -4.45 -18.93
CA LEU A 270 4.55 -5.06 -17.61
C LEU A 270 4.75 -4.01 -16.51
N ALA A 271 5.58 -2.99 -16.77
CA ALA A 271 5.80 -1.89 -15.84
C ALA A 271 4.53 -1.05 -15.62
N LEU A 272 3.76 -0.74 -16.68
CA LEU A 272 2.50 -0.02 -16.57
C LEU A 272 1.45 -0.81 -15.78
N VAL A 273 1.29 -2.10 -16.09
CA VAL A 273 0.36 -2.97 -15.35
C VAL A 273 0.78 -3.07 -13.89
N GLY A 274 2.09 -3.26 -13.63
CA GLY A 274 2.65 -3.25 -12.28
C GLY A 274 2.36 -1.94 -11.54
N LEU A 275 2.54 -0.78 -12.19
CA LEU A 275 2.22 0.53 -11.62
C LEU A 275 0.73 0.67 -11.31
N CYS A 276 -0.15 0.32 -12.24
CA CYS A 276 -1.60 0.39 -12.04
C CYS A 276 -2.04 -0.48 -10.87
N LEU A 277 -1.54 -1.72 -10.80
CA LEU A 277 -1.83 -2.62 -9.68
C LEU A 277 -1.29 -2.07 -8.35
N CYS A 278 -0.12 -1.42 -8.35
CA CYS A 278 0.42 -0.77 -7.14
C CYS A 278 -0.42 0.43 -6.69
N ILE A 279 -0.98 1.22 -7.61
CA ILE A 279 -1.82 2.38 -7.28
C ILE A 279 -3.22 1.94 -6.80
N MET A 280 -3.77 0.88 -7.40
CA MET A 280 -5.12 0.38 -7.11
C MET A 280 -5.18 -0.52 -5.88
N ALA A 281 -4.09 -1.22 -5.55
CA ALA A 281 -4.06 -2.14 -4.40
C ALA A 281 -3.73 -1.40 -3.11
N CYS A 282 -4.47 -1.72 -2.06
CA CYS A 282 -4.24 -1.13 -0.74
C CYS A 282 -3.05 -1.77 0.01
N GLU A 283 -2.63 -2.96 -0.42
CA GLU A 283 -1.30 -3.53 -0.16
C GLU A 283 -0.65 -3.89 -1.50
N PRO A 284 0.60 -3.46 -1.77
CA PRO A 284 1.28 -3.69 -3.04
C PRO A 284 1.81 -5.13 -3.12
N VAL A 285 0.95 -6.07 -3.46
CA VAL A 285 1.30 -7.49 -3.68
C VAL A 285 2.08 -7.68 -5.00
N HIS A 286 1.99 -6.72 -5.92
CA HIS A 286 2.50 -6.84 -7.30
C HIS A 286 3.74 -5.98 -7.60
N GLY A 287 4.43 -5.49 -6.57
CA GLY A 287 5.68 -4.73 -6.74
C GLY A 287 6.76 -5.39 -7.61
N PRO A 288 6.99 -6.72 -7.49
CA PRO A 288 7.94 -7.43 -8.35
C PRO A 288 7.63 -7.37 -9.85
N LEU A 289 6.35 -7.24 -10.23
CA LEU A 289 5.94 -7.14 -11.64
C LEU A 289 6.45 -5.86 -12.29
N LEU A 290 6.32 -4.73 -11.58
CA LEU A 290 6.87 -3.44 -12.01
C LEU A 290 8.40 -3.52 -12.18
N ILE A 291 9.07 -4.12 -11.19
CA ILE A 291 10.53 -4.26 -11.17
C ILE A 291 11.00 -5.12 -12.34
N SER A 292 10.30 -6.22 -12.64
CA SER A 292 10.61 -7.08 -13.78
C SER A 292 10.49 -6.33 -15.10
N GLY A 293 9.43 -5.53 -15.27
CA GLY A 293 9.23 -4.69 -16.46
C GLY A 293 10.38 -3.70 -16.68
N LEU A 294 10.78 -2.99 -15.62
CA LEU A 294 11.93 -2.06 -15.65
C LEU A 294 13.25 -2.79 -15.94
N GLY A 295 13.45 -3.99 -15.38
CA GLY A 295 14.62 -4.83 -15.63
C GLY A 295 14.71 -5.30 -17.08
N ILE A 296 13.60 -5.74 -17.68
CA ILE A 296 13.54 -6.14 -19.10
C ILE A 296 13.94 -4.98 -20.01
N ILE A 297 13.46 -3.75 -19.72
CA ILE A 297 13.84 -2.56 -20.47
C ILE A 297 15.36 -2.33 -20.37
N ALA A 298 15.94 -2.35 -19.17
CA ALA A 298 17.37 -2.15 -18.97
C ALA A 298 18.24 -3.24 -19.66
N LEU A 299 17.77 -4.49 -19.70
CA LEU A 299 18.44 -5.56 -20.45
C LEU A 299 18.38 -5.33 -21.96
N ALA A 300 17.21 -4.94 -22.49
CA ALA A 300 17.06 -4.61 -23.90
C ALA A 300 17.93 -3.41 -24.30
N GLU A 301 18.09 -2.43 -23.40
CA GLU A 301 19.00 -1.31 -23.55
C GLU A 301 20.45 -1.77 -23.72
N LEU A 302 20.89 -2.67 -22.85
CA LEU A 302 22.24 -3.23 -22.85
C LEU A 302 22.53 -3.98 -24.15
N LEU A 303 21.61 -4.84 -24.58
CA LEU A 303 21.70 -5.58 -25.85
C LEU A 303 21.81 -4.64 -27.04
N GLY A 304 21.03 -3.55 -27.04
CA GLY A 304 21.11 -2.53 -28.10
C GLY A 304 22.47 -1.82 -28.16
N LEU A 305 23.09 -1.54 -27.01
CA LEU A 305 24.41 -0.90 -26.95
C LEU A 305 25.49 -1.85 -27.48
N VAL A 306 25.45 -3.12 -27.04
CA VAL A 306 26.36 -4.18 -27.49
C VAL A 306 26.27 -4.35 -29.01
N TYR A 307 25.05 -4.43 -29.55
CA TYR A 307 24.82 -4.54 -30.99
C TYR A 307 25.40 -3.35 -31.76
N MET A 308 25.15 -2.12 -31.32
CA MET A 308 25.74 -0.94 -31.97
C MET A 308 27.26 -0.96 -31.97
N LYS A 309 27.89 -1.41 -30.88
CA LYS A 309 29.35 -1.53 -30.80
C LYS A 309 29.88 -2.57 -31.80
N PHE A 310 29.26 -3.75 -31.89
CA PHE A 310 29.66 -4.80 -32.84
C PHE A 310 29.50 -4.36 -34.29
N VAL A 311 28.34 -3.81 -34.65
CA VAL A 311 28.09 -3.33 -36.03
C VAL A 311 29.03 -2.18 -36.39
N ALA A 312 29.30 -1.26 -35.44
CA ALA A 312 30.29 -0.19 -35.65
C ALA A 312 31.71 -0.72 -35.85
N SER A 313 32.10 -1.80 -35.16
CA SER A 313 33.42 -2.43 -35.32
C SER A 313 33.58 -3.09 -36.68
N ASN A 314 32.57 -3.82 -37.16
CA ASN A 314 32.62 -4.52 -38.45
C ASN A 314 32.74 -3.59 -39.67
N GLN A 315 32.33 -2.33 -39.56
CA GLN A 315 32.46 -1.38 -40.67
C GLN A 315 33.84 -0.72 -40.78
N ARG A 316 34.68 -0.77 -39.73
CA ARG A 316 36.06 -0.23 -39.79
C ARG A 316 37.04 -1.12 -40.58
N THR A 317 36.66 -2.35 -40.92
CA THR A 317 37.54 -3.30 -41.64
C THR A 317 37.46 -3.18 -43.17
N ILE A 318 36.55 -2.36 -43.71
CA ILE A 318 36.48 -2.08 -45.15
C ILE A 318 37.44 -0.92 -45.44
N GLN A 319 38.68 -1.24 -45.83
CA GLN A 319 39.67 -0.27 -46.28
C GLN A 319 39.15 0.53 -47.50
N PRO A 320 39.52 1.82 -47.65
CA PRO A 320 39.24 2.55 -48.88
C PRO A 320 40.00 1.90 -50.05
N PRO A 321 39.45 1.93 -51.28
CA PRO A 321 40.13 1.40 -52.44
C PRO A 321 41.45 2.14 -52.64
N ARG A 322 42.54 1.38 -52.68
CA ARG A 322 43.88 1.87 -53.03
C ARG A 322 43.83 2.25 -54.51
N ASN A 323 43.69 3.54 -54.80
CA ASN A 323 43.82 4.06 -56.16
C ASN A 323 45.21 3.69 -56.70
N ARG A 324 45.21 3.10 -57.89
CA ARG A 324 46.38 2.77 -58.70
C ARG A 324 46.68 3.94 -59.63
#